data_AF-A0AAU8JJ30-F1
#
_entry.id   AF-A0AAU8JJ30-F1
#
_cell.length_a   1.000
_cell.length_b   1.000
_cell.length_c   1.000
_cell.angle_alpha   90.00
_cell.angle_beta   90.00
_cell.angle_gamma   90.00
#
_symmetry.space_group_name_H-M   'P 1'
#
loop_
_entity.id
_entity.type
_entity.pdbx_description
1 polymer ?
#
loop_
_entity_poly.entity_id
_entity_poly.type
_entity_poly.pdbx_seq_one_letter_code
_entity_poly.pdbx_strand_id
1 'polypeptide(L)'
;MTISPFEITCRLPGGPGTLEIQYGVPDTSKLPPAIIQVYVDGSEVARHEGESGKINTFLVDVSNGRSLAIDLNCSRQENCEYSGSYHFFKFHLNPGASSPGSR
;
A
#
# COMPACT_ATOMS: atom_id res chain seq x y z
N MET A 1 19.04 -5.47 -13.61
CA MET A 1 19.23 -5.75 -12.17
C MET A 1 17.83 -5.83 -11.60
N THR A 2 17.34 -7.02 -11.28
CA THR A 2 15.93 -7.21 -10.87
C THR A 2 15.65 -6.44 -9.58
N ILE A 3 14.74 -5.46 -9.66
CA ILE A 3 14.16 -4.85 -8.47
C ILE A 3 13.37 -5.95 -7.80
N SER A 4 13.76 -6.31 -6.59
CA SER A 4 12.94 -7.23 -5.80
C SER A 4 11.63 -6.49 -5.50
N PRO A 5 10.47 -7.04 -5.88
CA PRO A 5 9.20 -6.49 -5.40
C PRO A 5 9.27 -6.42 -3.89
N PHE A 6 8.91 -5.25 -3.34
CA PHE A 6 8.84 -5.09 -1.91
C PHE A 6 7.48 -5.60 -1.47
N GLU A 7 7.49 -6.74 -0.79
CA GLU A 7 6.31 -7.39 -0.24
C GLU A 7 6.30 -7.20 1.28
N ILE A 8 5.20 -6.65 1.80
CA ILE A 8 4.92 -6.63 3.25
C ILE A 8 3.75 -7.56 3.51
N THR A 9 3.93 -8.49 4.45
CA THR A 9 2.83 -9.30 4.98
C THR A 9 2.62 -9.03 6.47
N CYS A 10 1.36 -8.82 6.87
CA CYS A 10 0.97 -8.58 8.26
C CYS A 10 -0.27 -9.40 8.62
N ARG A 11 -0.42 -9.76 9.91
CA ARG A 11 -1.67 -10.31 10.42
C ARG A 11 -2.64 -9.17 10.74
N LEU A 12 -3.89 -9.35 10.36
CA LEU A 12 -4.98 -8.46 10.74
C LEU A 12 -5.67 -8.99 11.99
N PRO A 13 -6.12 -8.11 12.90
CA PRO A 13 -6.81 -8.53 14.12
C PRO A 13 -8.23 -9.09 13.86
N GLY A 14 -8.73 -9.00 12.64
CA GLY A 14 -10.15 -9.20 12.32
C GLY A 14 -11.01 -8.00 12.73
N GLY A 15 -12.28 -8.02 12.32
CA GLY A 15 -13.22 -6.93 12.56
C GLY A 15 -13.03 -5.72 11.63
N PRO A 16 -13.72 -4.60 11.88
CA PRO A 16 -13.67 -3.43 11.01
C PRO A 16 -12.27 -2.79 10.99
N GLY A 17 -11.81 -2.34 9.82
CA GLY A 17 -10.53 -1.65 9.72
C GLY A 17 -10.25 -1.05 8.34
N THR A 18 -9.40 -0.02 8.31
CA THR A 18 -9.00 0.66 7.08
C THR A 18 -7.50 0.86 7.08
N LEU A 19 -6.85 0.44 6.01
CA LEU A 19 -5.44 0.68 5.74
C LEU A 19 -5.29 2.04 5.04
N GLU A 20 -4.39 2.88 5.55
CA GLU A 20 -3.97 4.13 4.92
C GLU A 20 -2.49 4.06 4.55
N ILE A 21 -2.20 4.29 3.26
CA ILE A 21 -0.85 4.39 2.72
C ILE A 21 -0.69 5.77 2.08
N GLN A 22 0.28 6.55 2.55
CA GLN A 22 0.69 7.80 1.91
C GLN A 22 2.10 7.66 1.38
N TYR A 23 2.28 7.94 0.09
CA TYR A 23 3.56 7.76 -0.59
C TYR A 23 3.75 8.78 -1.71
N GLY A 24 4.99 8.98 -2.15
CA GLY A 24 5.28 9.90 -3.23
C GLY A 24 6.62 9.67 -3.89
N VAL A 25 6.73 10.21 -5.10
CA VAL A 25 7.96 10.33 -5.86
C VAL A 25 8.06 11.78 -6.37
N PRO A 26 9.23 12.44 -6.26
CA PRO A 26 9.40 13.80 -6.79
C PRO A 26 9.07 13.86 -8.29
N ASP A 27 8.54 15.00 -8.75
CA ASP A 27 8.28 15.29 -10.18
C ASP A 27 9.54 15.25 -11.04
N THR A 28 10.68 15.61 -10.45
CA THR A 28 12.02 15.59 -11.05
C THR A 28 12.67 14.21 -11.05
N SER A 29 12.06 13.22 -10.39
CA SER A 29 12.58 11.86 -10.36
C SER A 29 12.41 11.17 -11.71
N LYS A 30 13.40 10.37 -12.10
CA LYS A 30 13.28 9.45 -13.25
C LYS A 30 12.51 8.17 -12.90
N LEU A 31 12.32 7.89 -11.60
CA LEU A 31 11.58 6.73 -11.13
C LEU A 31 10.09 6.87 -11.50
N PRO A 32 9.47 5.88 -12.16
CA PRO A 32 8.05 5.92 -12.47
C PRO A 32 7.22 5.87 -11.16
N PRO A 33 5.98 6.38 -11.16
CA PRO A 33 5.08 6.21 -10.03
C PRO A 33 4.93 4.74 -9.60
N ALA A 34 4.70 4.52 -8.31
CA ALA A 34 4.43 3.17 -7.80
C ALA A 34 3.01 2.72 -8.14
N ILE A 35 2.87 1.43 -8.36
CA ILE A 35 1.63 0.68 -8.25
C ILE A 35 1.67 -0.06 -6.92
N ILE A 36 0.66 0.18 -6.08
CA ILE A 36 0.46 -0.54 -4.83
C ILE A 36 -0.75 -1.46 -5.00
N GLN A 37 -0.55 -2.76 -4.78
CA GLN A 37 -1.62 -3.75 -4.72
C GLN A 37 -1.77 -4.23 -3.29
N VAL A 38 -3.01 -4.34 -2.82
CA VAL A 38 -3.34 -4.79 -1.48
C VAL A 38 -4.17 -6.05 -1.58
N TYR A 39 -3.75 -7.07 -0.83
CA TYR A 39 -4.40 -8.36 -0.75
C TYR A 39 -4.86 -8.62 0.68
N VAL A 40 -6.09 -9.10 0.81
CA VAL A 40 -6.65 -9.56 2.08
C VAL A 40 -6.99 -11.03 1.95
N ASP A 41 -6.50 -11.85 2.88
CA ASP A 41 -6.67 -13.31 2.87
C ASP A 41 -6.29 -13.96 1.52
N GLY A 42 -5.29 -13.40 0.84
CA GLY A 42 -4.76 -13.88 -0.45
C GLY A 42 -5.51 -13.39 -1.69
N SER A 43 -6.58 -12.59 -1.54
CA SER A 43 -7.32 -12.00 -2.68
C SER A 43 -6.96 -10.53 -2.84
N GLU A 44 -6.70 -10.06 -4.06
CA GLU A 44 -6.51 -8.63 -4.35
C GLU A 44 -7.83 -7.89 -4.06
N VAL A 45 -7.79 -6.94 -3.13
CA VAL A 45 -8.97 -6.13 -2.75
C VAL A 45 -8.89 -4.71 -3.29
N ALA A 46 -7.68 -4.21 -3.55
CA ALA A 46 -7.49 -2.87 -4.10
C ALA A 46 -6.14 -2.75 -4.82
N ARG A 47 -6.12 -1.88 -5.83
CA ARG A 47 -4.93 -1.50 -6.58
C ARG A 47 -4.94 0.00 -6.83
N HIS A 48 -3.80 0.64 -6.70
CA HIS A 48 -3.65 2.07 -6.95
C HIS A 48 -2.31 2.38 -7.62
N GLU A 49 -2.38 3.09 -8.74
CA GLU A 49 -1.24 3.69 -9.42
C GLU A 49 -1.15 5.16 -8.98
N GLY A 50 0.03 5.57 -8.50
CA GLY A 50 0.26 6.94 -8.05
C GLY A 50 0.62 7.89 -9.18
N GLU A 51 0.79 9.16 -8.80
CA GLU A 51 1.28 10.22 -9.66
C GLU A 51 2.60 10.81 -9.14
N SER A 52 3.48 11.23 -10.06
CA SER A 52 4.72 11.94 -9.71
C SER A 52 4.43 13.39 -9.28
N GLY A 53 5.25 13.92 -8.38
CA GLY A 53 5.15 15.30 -7.91
C GLY A 53 4.06 15.55 -6.87
N LYS A 54 3.39 14.49 -6.39
CA LYS A 54 2.31 14.57 -5.41
C LYS A 54 2.51 13.56 -4.27
N ILE A 55 1.87 13.87 -3.15
CA ILE A 55 1.63 12.87 -2.10
C ILE A 55 0.36 12.13 -2.51
N ASN A 56 0.50 10.85 -2.81
CA ASN A 56 -0.58 9.94 -3.13
C ASN A 56 -1.12 9.35 -1.82
N THR A 57 -2.43 9.34 -1.64
CA THR A 57 -3.11 8.75 -0.48
C THR A 57 -3.99 7.60 -0.95
N PHE A 58 -3.71 6.40 -0.45
CA PHE A 58 -4.47 5.19 -0.76
C PHE A 58 -5.14 4.67 0.50
N LEU A 59 -6.47 4.68 0.49
CA LEU A 59 -7.33 4.16 1.56
C LEU A 59 -7.96 2.85 1.10
N VAL A 60 -7.79 1.79 1.89
CA VAL A 60 -8.28 0.45 1.54
C VAL A 60 -9.06 -0.12 2.72
N ASP A 61 -10.29 -0.57 2.46
CA ASP A 61 -11.05 -1.36 3.42
C ASP A 61 -10.41 -2.74 3.56
N VAL A 62 -10.00 -3.08 4.78
CA VAL A 62 -9.38 -4.37 5.12
C VAL A 62 -10.19 -5.10 6.19
N SER A 63 -11.45 -4.69 6.35
CA SER A 63 -12.35 -5.21 7.37
C SER A 63 -12.55 -6.72 7.22
N ASN A 64 -12.64 -7.40 8.37
CA ASN A 64 -12.86 -8.84 8.52
C ASN A 64 -11.76 -9.75 7.97
N GLY A 65 -10.70 -9.18 7.37
CA GLY A 65 -9.51 -9.91 6.97
C GLY A 65 -8.70 -10.43 8.14
N ARG A 66 -7.91 -11.49 7.90
CA ARG A 66 -6.98 -12.07 8.87
C ARG A 66 -5.53 -11.95 8.42
N SER A 67 -5.29 -11.85 7.13
CA SER A 67 -3.98 -11.64 6.52
C SER A 67 -4.02 -10.45 5.59
N LEU A 68 -2.98 -9.63 5.62
CA LEU A 68 -2.74 -8.52 4.72
C LEU A 68 -1.42 -8.77 3.99
N ALA A 69 -1.42 -8.64 2.66
CA ALA A 69 -0.21 -8.55 1.86
C ALA A 69 -0.26 -7.28 1.00
N ILE A 70 0.90 -6.68 0.77
CA ILE A 70 1.02 -5.44 -0.02
C ILE A 70 2.20 -5.61 -0.96
N ASP A 71 1.92 -5.49 -2.25
CA ASP A 71 2.93 -5.52 -3.29
C ASP A 71 3.16 -4.12 -3.84
N LEU A 72 4.44 -3.80 -4.02
CA LEU A 72 4.89 -2.59 -4.68
C LEU A 72 5.60 -2.91 -5.99
N ASN A 73 5.04 -2.34 -7.06
CA ASN A 73 5.52 -2.49 -8.44
C ASN A 73 5.71 -1.11 -9.07
N CYS A 74 6.53 -1.01 -10.11
CA CYS A 74 6.56 0.21 -10.92
C CYS A 74 5.36 0.25 -11.86
N SER A 75 4.86 1.46 -12.14
CA SER A 75 3.79 1.59 -13.14
C SER A 75 4.25 1.36 -14.57
N ARG A 76 5.55 1.52 -14.84
CA ARG A 76 6.16 1.33 -16.16
C ARG A 76 7.53 0.67 -16.00
N GLN A 77 7.94 -0.09 -17.01
CA GLN A 77 9.25 -0.77 -17.02
C GLN A 77 10.41 0.22 -17.16
N GLU A 78 10.19 1.33 -17.86
CA GLU A 78 11.20 2.37 -18.06
C GLU A 78 11.63 2.97 -16.72
N ASN A 79 12.95 3.02 -16.49
CA ASN A 79 13.57 3.54 -15.27
C ASN A 79 13.09 2.88 -13.97
N CYS A 80 12.42 1.74 -14.04
CA CYS A 80 12.03 0.98 -12.87
C CYS A 80 13.28 0.53 -12.11
N GLU A 81 14.34 0.10 -12.82
CA GLU A 81 15.61 -0.34 -12.21
C GLU A 81 16.49 0.82 -11.70
N TYR A 82 15.99 2.06 -11.78
CA TYR A 82 16.71 3.22 -11.28
C TYR A 82 16.84 3.11 -9.76
N SER A 83 18.03 3.43 -9.21
CA SER A 83 18.34 3.31 -7.78
C SER A 83 17.65 4.36 -6.90
N GLY A 84 16.46 4.83 -7.29
CA GLY A 84 15.62 5.71 -6.50
C GLY A 84 14.79 4.92 -5.49
N SER A 85 14.27 5.62 -4.49
CA SER A 85 13.38 5.03 -3.49
C SER A 85 12.01 5.68 -3.57
N TYR A 86 10.95 4.88 -3.42
CA TYR A 86 9.63 5.42 -3.09
C TYR A 86 9.66 5.95 -1.65
N HIS A 87 9.15 7.17 -1.45
CA HIS A 87 9.04 7.74 -0.12
C HIS A 87 7.67 7.42 0.47
N PHE A 88 7.64 6.67 1.57
CA PHE A 88 6.43 6.41 2.34
C PHE A 88 6.36 7.37 3.51
N PHE A 89 5.30 8.18 3.55
CA PHE A 89 5.06 9.16 4.61
C PHE A 89 4.16 8.58 5.71
N LYS A 90 3.25 7.70 5.32
CA LYS A 90 2.32 7.06 6.26
C LYS A 90 2.02 5.64 5.83
N PHE A 91 2.09 4.74 6.80
CA PHE A 91 1.62 3.37 6.68
C PHE A 91 0.90 3.03 7.98
N HIS A 92 -0.42 3.03 7.95
CA HIS A 92 -1.21 2.94 9.19
C HIS A 92 -2.46 2.10 8.99
N LEU A 93 -2.60 1.07 9.82
CA LEU A 93 -3.86 0.34 9.97
C LEU A 93 -4.70 1.06 11.01
N ASN A 94 -5.86 1.58 10.62
CA ASN A 94 -6.85 2.17 11.50
C ASN A 94 -7.88 1.08 11.86
N PRO A 95 -7.86 0.51 13.09
CA PRO A 95 -8.93 -0.37 13.53
C PRO A 95 -10.23 0.44 13.61
N GLY A 96 -11.32 -0.08 13.05
CA GLY A 96 -12.64 0.51 13.28
C GLY A 96 -13.07 0.29 14.72
N ALA A 97 -13.94 1.16 15.23
CA ALA A 97 -14.46 1.04 16.58
C ALA A 97 -15.24 -0.28 16.74
N SER A 98 -14.66 -1.25 17.42
CA SER A 98 -15.41 -2.36 18.01
C SER A 98 -16.13 -1.82 19.23
N SER A 99 -17.43 -1.53 19.08
CA SER A 99 -18.26 -1.08 20.19
C SER A 99 -18.09 -2.06 21.36
N PRO A 100 -17.80 -1.61 22.59
CA PRO A 100 -17.72 -2.50 23.74
C PRO A 100 -19.08 -3.14 23.89
N GLY A 101 -19.19 -4.43 23.60
CA GLY A 101 -20.44 -5.17 23.78
C GLY A 101 -20.82 -5.10 25.25
N SER A 102 -21.99 -4.53 25.55
CA SER A 102 -22.60 -4.57 26.87
C SER A 102 -22.93 -6.04 27.17
N ARG A 103 -22.17 -6.67 28.07
CA ARG A 103 -22.57 -7.90 28.75
C ARG A 103 -23.00 -7.55 30.16
#